data_AF-A0A8T5T2I3-F1
#
_entry.id   AF-A0A8T5T2I3-F1
#
_cell.length_a   1.000
_cell.length_b   1.000
_cell.length_c   1.000
_cell.angle_alpha   90.00
_cell.angle_beta   90.00
_cell.angle_gamma   90.00
#
_symmetry.space_group_name_H-M   'P 1'
#
loop_
_entity.id
_entity.type
_entity.pdbx_description
1 polymer ?
#
loop_
_entity_poly.entity_id
_entity_poly.type
_entity_poly.pdbx_seq_one_letter_code
_entity_poly.pdbx_strand_id
1 'polypeptide(L)'
;AEAIEAYQKAITLMRGSGKHHWAMEPLAGLVRVSLAQGDLSRALSQVEEILGFLETRYTSTGHALDGAVEPFRIYQTCYQVLKANEDSRADAILTDAYNLLQKRAANISDEHLRGCFLNNVAVNREIVEEYEKNRSGELKT
;
A
#
# COMPACT_ATOMS: atom_id res chain seq x y z
N ALA A 1 15.86 14.35 -7.36
CA ALA A 1 16.77 13.52 -8.19
C ALA A 1 17.38 12.39 -7.37
N GLU A 2 18.03 12.68 -6.25
CA GLU A 2 18.72 11.70 -5.39
C GLU A 2 17.84 10.52 -4.91
N ALA A 3 16.60 10.78 -4.46
CA ALA A 3 15.68 9.71 -4.02
C ALA A 3 15.30 8.74 -5.15
N ILE A 4 15.11 9.24 -6.38
CA ILE A 4 14.76 8.40 -7.54
C ILE A 4 15.92 7.45 -7.85
N GLU A 5 17.14 7.97 -7.91
CA GLU A 5 18.33 7.15 -8.18
C GLU A 5 18.57 6.10 -7.09
N ALA A 6 18.38 6.47 -5.82
CA ALA A 6 18.50 5.54 -4.70
C ALA A 6 17.51 4.38 -4.82
N TYR A 7 16.23 4.66 -5.11
CA TYR A 7 15.23 3.62 -5.29
C TYR A 7 15.49 2.75 -6.53
N GLN A 8 15.89 3.35 -7.65
CA GLN A 8 16.24 2.59 -8.87
C GLN A 8 17.42 1.64 -8.64
N LYS A 9 18.45 2.08 -7.92
CA LYS A 9 19.59 1.24 -7.52
C LYS A 9 19.13 0.08 -6.62
N ALA A 10 18.29 0.36 -5.62
CA ALA A 10 17.74 -0.64 -4.72
C ALA A 10 16.93 -1.71 -5.47
N ILE A 11 16.04 -1.30 -6.38
CA ILE A 11 15.23 -2.20 -7.20
C ILE A 11 16.11 -3.08 -8.08
N THR A 12 17.15 -2.51 -8.71
CA THR A 12 18.06 -3.26 -9.58
C THR A 12 18.79 -4.37 -8.81
N LEU A 13 19.29 -4.06 -7.61
CA LEU A 13 19.95 -5.03 -6.73
C LEU A 13 19.01 -6.14 -6.26
N MET A 14 17.77 -5.80 -5.89
CA MET A 14 16.78 -6.78 -5.40
C MET A 14 16.25 -7.67 -6.53
N ARG A 15 16.05 -7.12 -7.73
CA ARG A 15 15.67 -7.89 -8.93
C ARG A 15 16.78 -8.85 -9.34
N GLY A 16 18.04 -8.42 -9.31
CA GLY A 16 19.20 -9.26 -9.62
C GLY A 16 19.44 -10.41 -8.64
N SER A 17 18.87 -10.34 -7.43
CA SER A 17 19.03 -11.37 -6.39
C SER A 17 17.84 -12.34 -6.28
N GLY A 18 16.86 -12.28 -7.19
CA GLY A 18 15.67 -13.15 -7.19
C GLY A 18 14.69 -12.88 -6.05
N LYS A 19 14.93 -11.86 -5.23
CA LYS A 19 14.08 -11.47 -4.08
C LYS A 19 13.05 -10.41 -4.48
N HIS A 20 12.20 -10.74 -5.46
CA HIS A 20 11.26 -9.80 -6.07
C HIS A 20 10.31 -9.10 -5.08
N HIS A 21 9.95 -9.76 -3.98
CA HIS A 21 9.14 -9.18 -2.90
C HIS A 21 9.80 -7.99 -2.18
N TRP A 22 11.13 -7.93 -2.13
CA TRP A 22 11.85 -6.83 -1.48
C TRP A 22 11.78 -5.55 -2.31
N ALA A 23 11.56 -5.67 -3.62
CA ALA A 23 11.49 -4.52 -4.53
C ALA A 23 10.19 -3.71 -4.42
N MET A 24 9.15 -4.25 -3.77
CA MET A 24 7.84 -3.58 -3.70
C MET A 24 7.86 -2.31 -2.85
N GLU A 25 8.65 -2.29 -1.78
CA GLU A 25 8.80 -1.12 -0.91
C GLU A 25 9.56 0.05 -1.58
N PRO A 26 10.73 -0.15 -2.20
CA PRO A 26 11.37 0.91 -2.98
C PRO A 26 10.57 1.29 -4.24
N LEU A 27 9.81 0.36 -4.82
CA LEU A 27 8.89 0.69 -5.92
C LEU A 27 7.76 1.60 -5.46
N ALA A 28 7.14 1.35 -4.31
CA ALA A 28 6.18 2.26 -3.69
C ALA A 28 6.82 3.62 -3.33
N GLY A 29 8.11 3.65 -3.01
CA GLY A 29 8.91 4.87 -2.93
C GLY A 29 8.91 5.68 -4.23
N LEU A 30 9.21 5.04 -5.36
CA LEU A 30 9.18 5.69 -6.67
C LEU A 30 7.78 6.16 -7.08
N VAL A 31 6.76 5.34 -6.83
CA VAL A 31 5.36 5.70 -7.13
C VAL A 31 4.98 7.00 -6.43
N ARG A 32 5.33 7.17 -5.15
CA ARG A 32 5.07 8.40 -4.40
C ARG A 32 5.79 9.61 -4.99
N VAL A 33 7.00 9.43 -5.52
CA VAL A 33 7.73 10.51 -6.22
C VAL A 33 7.00 10.89 -7.51
N SER A 34 6.58 9.91 -8.31
CA SER A 34 5.82 10.17 -9.54
C SER A 34 4.47 10.83 -9.27
N LEU A 35 3.76 10.40 -8.24
CA LEU A 35 2.51 11.03 -7.80
C LEU A 35 2.73 12.48 -7.35
N ALA A 36 3.78 12.75 -6.55
CA ALA A 36 4.12 14.10 -6.12
C ALA A 36 4.55 15.02 -7.28
N GLN A 37 5.04 14.46 -8.38
CA GLN A 37 5.37 15.18 -9.61
C GLN A 37 4.16 15.41 -10.52
N GLY A 38 2.99 14.86 -10.19
CA GLY A 38 1.79 14.91 -11.03
C GLY A 38 1.85 13.98 -12.25
N ASP A 39 2.85 13.09 -12.33
CA ASP A 39 2.98 12.11 -13.42
C ASP A 39 2.12 10.88 -13.13
N LEU A 40 0.80 11.06 -13.27
CA LEU A 40 -0.21 10.05 -12.94
C LEU A 40 -0.06 8.79 -13.79
N SER A 41 0.26 8.93 -15.08
CA SER A 41 0.47 7.80 -16.00
C SER A 41 1.65 6.93 -15.56
N ARG A 42 2.77 7.55 -15.17
CA ARG A 42 3.93 6.82 -14.68
C ARG A 42 3.67 6.17 -13.33
N ALA A 43 3.02 6.89 -12.42
CA ALA A 43 2.62 6.36 -11.13
C ALA A 43 1.71 5.13 -11.31
N LEU A 44 0.74 5.19 -12.23
CA LEU A 44 -0.16 4.08 -12.52
C LEU A 44 0.59 2.87 -13.08
N SER A 45 1.46 3.07 -14.08
CA SER A 45 2.27 1.98 -14.64
C SER A 45 3.14 1.27 -13.59
N GLN A 46 3.67 2.01 -12.61
CA GLN A 46 4.43 1.42 -11.51
C GLN A 46 3.53 0.70 -10.49
N VAL A 47 2.32 1.20 -10.27
CA VAL A 47 1.32 0.54 -9.42
C VAL A 47 0.84 -0.77 -10.02
N GLU A 48 0.67 -0.88 -11.34
CA GLU A 48 0.32 -2.16 -11.99
C GLU A 48 1.31 -3.28 -11.65
N GLU A 49 2.61 -2.96 -11.57
CA GLU A 49 3.63 -3.95 -11.18
C GLU A 49 3.42 -4.42 -9.73
N ILE A 50 3.11 -3.49 -8.81
CA ILE A 50 2.82 -3.82 -7.41
C ILE A 50 1.55 -4.67 -7.32
N LEU A 51 0.49 -4.30 -8.04
CA LEU A 51 -0.78 -5.02 -8.04
C LEU A 51 -0.63 -6.44 -8.58
N GLY A 52 0.09 -6.61 -9.69
CA GLY A 52 0.39 -7.93 -10.25
C GLY A 52 1.14 -8.83 -9.25
N PHE A 53 2.04 -8.25 -8.44
CA PHE A 53 2.71 -8.96 -7.36
C PHE A 53 1.79 -9.35 -6.20
N LEU A 54 0.87 -8.45 -5.80
CA LEU A 54 -0.10 -8.73 -4.75
C LEU A 54 -1.08 -9.84 -5.16
N GLU A 55 -1.53 -9.85 -6.42
CA GLU A 55 -2.46 -10.84 -6.97
C GLU A 55 -1.85 -12.25 -7.05
N THR A 56 -0.57 -12.37 -7.42
CA THR A 56 0.09 -13.67 -7.58
C THR A 56 0.52 -14.35 -6.28
N ARG A 57 0.48 -13.69 -5.13
CA ARG A 57 1.10 -14.18 -3.87
C ARG A 57 0.17 -14.37 -2.68
N TYR A 58 -1.13 -14.56 -2.90
CA TYR A 58 -2.00 -15.14 -1.88
C TYR A 58 -1.67 -16.63 -1.68
N THR A 59 -0.57 -16.93 -1.00
CA THR A 59 -0.21 -18.31 -0.63
C THR A 59 -0.77 -18.68 0.74
N SER A 60 -1.19 -19.94 0.87
CA SER A 60 -1.89 -20.56 2.01
C SER A 60 -1.20 -20.52 3.38
N THR A 61 -0.13 -19.74 3.56
CA THR A 61 0.66 -19.66 4.81
C THR A 61 1.06 -18.24 5.23
N GLY A 62 0.73 -17.17 4.50
CA GLY A 62 1.16 -15.80 4.83
C GLY A 62 0.68 -14.72 3.85
N HIS A 63 0.87 -13.44 4.20
CA HIS A 63 0.51 -12.31 3.32
C HIS A 63 1.63 -12.04 2.30
N ALA A 64 1.27 -11.60 1.08
CA ALA A 64 2.20 -11.35 -0.03
C ALA A 64 3.36 -10.40 0.31
N LEU A 65 3.17 -9.52 1.28
CA LEU A 65 4.16 -8.53 1.76
C LEU A 65 4.85 -8.95 3.07
N ASP A 66 4.83 -10.23 3.44
CA ASP A 66 5.58 -10.73 4.59
C ASP A 66 7.07 -10.42 4.41
N GLY A 67 7.62 -9.61 5.32
CA GLY A 67 8.99 -9.09 5.29
C GLY A 67 9.15 -7.65 4.79
N ALA A 68 8.09 -6.99 4.28
CA ALA A 68 8.12 -5.54 4.02
C ALA A 68 8.15 -4.76 5.34
N VAL A 69 8.89 -3.65 5.39
CA VAL A 69 9.02 -2.83 6.61
C VAL A 69 7.72 -2.07 6.89
N GLU A 70 7.13 -1.46 5.87
CA GLU A 70 5.85 -0.74 5.96
C GLU A 70 4.81 -1.26 4.92
N PRO A 71 4.26 -2.48 5.09
CA PRO A 71 3.35 -3.07 4.10
C PRO A 71 2.10 -2.22 3.83
N PHE A 72 1.56 -1.56 4.86
CA PHE A 72 0.39 -0.68 4.71
C PHE A 72 0.68 0.56 3.87
N ARG A 73 1.94 1.03 3.82
CA ARG A 73 2.35 2.15 2.97
C ARG A 73 2.31 1.78 1.50
N ILE A 74 2.56 0.52 1.16
CA ILE A 74 2.43 0.01 -0.21
C ILE A 74 0.95 0.06 -0.63
N TYR A 75 0.05 -0.49 0.20
CA TYR A 75 -1.40 -0.44 -0.05
C TYR A 75 -1.94 1.00 -0.19
N GLN A 76 -1.58 1.87 0.74
CA GLN A 76 -1.96 3.29 0.70
C GLN A 76 -1.48 3.97 -0.59
N THR A 77 -0.25 3.71 -1.00
CA THR A 77 0.32 4.27 -2.23
C THR A 77 -0.45 3.80 -3.47
N CYS A 78 -0.77 2.50 -3.56
CA CYS A 78 -1.60 1.96 -4.65
C CYS A 78 -2.98 2.62 -4.67
N TYR A 79 -3.65 2.72 -3.52
CA TYR A 79 -4.96 3.38 -3.40
C TYR A 79 -4.92 4.84 -3.89
N GLN A 80 -3.94 5.64 -3.43
CA GLN A 80 -3.83 7.05 -3.80
C GLN A 80 -3.68 7.26 -5.31
N VAL A 81 -2.87 6.42 -5.97
CA VAL A 81 -2.68 6.48 -7.43
C VAL A 81 -3.93 6.05 -8.18
N LEU A 82 -4.56 4.95 -7.77
CA LEU A 82 -5.80 4.46 -8.39
C LEU A 82 -6.90 5.51 -8.27
N LYS A 83 -7.08 6.10 -7.08
CA LYS A 83 -8.03 7.19 -6.85
C LYS A 83 -7.73 8.42 -7.72
N ALA A 84 -6.46 8.82 -7.81
CA ALA A 84 -6.06 9.95 -8.65
C ALA A 84 -6.27 9.72 -10.15
N ASN A 85 -6.35 8.46 -10.59
CA ASN A 85 -6.66 8.06 -11.96
C ASN A 85 -8.14 7.67 -12.16
N GLU A 86 -9.00 7.92 -11.16
CA GLU A 86 -10.42 7.53 -11.19
C GLU A 86 -10.64 6.03 -11.47
N ASP A 87 -9.69 5.20 -11.04
CA ASP A 87 -9.71 3.76 -11.28
C ASP A 87 -10.62 3.05 -10.27
N SER A 88 -11.59 2.28 -10.79
CA SER A 88 -12.55 1.51 -9.99
C SER A 88 -11.93 0.51 -9.01
N ARG A 89 -10.66 0.11 -9.20
CA ARG A 89 -9.96 -0.81 -8.29
C ARG A 89 -9.55 -0.14 -6.98
N ALA A 90 -9.63 1.19 -6.87
CA ALA A 90 -9.24 1.93 -5.67
C ALA A 90 -9.96 1.42 -4.41
N ASP A 91 -11.28 1.22 -4.49
CA ASP A 91 -12.10 0.80 -3.34
C ASP A 91 -11.77 -0.62 -2.89
N ALA A 92 -11.49 -1.52 -3.82
CA ALA A 92 -11.07 -2.88 -3.51
C ALA A 92 -9.74 -2.90 -2.75
N ILE A 93 -8.75 -2.14 -3.22
CA ILE A 93 -7.44 -2.03 -2.57
C ILE A 93 -7.54 -1.40 -1.18
N LEU A 94 -8.37 -0.36 -1.02
CA LEU A 94 -8.61 0.27 0.28
C LEU A 94 -9.29 -0.71 1.25
N THR A 95 -10.27 -1.47 0.76
CA THR A 95 -10.98 -2.48 1.55
C THR A 95 -10.06 -3.61 2.01
N ASP A 96 -9.19 -4.11 1.12
CA ASP A 96 -8.19 -5.12 1.47
C ASP A 96 -7.22 -4.62 2.53
N ALA A 97 -6.73 -3.38 2.38
CA ALA A 97 -5.84 -2.74 3.33
C ALA A 97 -6.50 -2.59 4.71
N TYR A 98 -7.74 -2.12 4.76
CA TYR A 98 -8.53 -1.98 5.99
C TYR A 98 -8.75 -3.33 6.67
N ASN A 99 -9.19 -4.35 5.92
CA ASN A 99 -9.43 -5.69 6.47
C ASN A 99 -8.15 -6.31 7.04
N LEU A 100 -7.02 -6.14 6.35
CA LEU A 100 -5.72 -6.60 6.85
C LEU A 100 -5.32 -5.85 8.12
N LEU A 101 -5.52 -4.53 8.15
CA LEU A 101 -5.20 -3.70 9.30
C LEU A 101 -6.02 -4.13 10.53
N GLN A 102 -7.33 -4.36 10.35
CA GLN A 102 -8.22 -4.82 11.42
C GLN A 102 -7.87 -6.23 11.89
N LYS A 103 -7.50 -7.15 10.98
CA LYS A 103 -7.00 -8.49 11.36
C LYS A 103 -5.75 -8.40 12.23
N ARG A 104 -4.80 -7.50 11.91
CA ARG A 104 -3.60 -7.29 12.73
C ARG A 104 -3.93 -6.65 14.07
N ALA A 105 -4.82 -5.66 14.08
CA ALA A 105 -5.27 -5.00 15.30
C ALA A 105 -5.98 -5.99 16.25
N ALA A 106 -6.74 -6.94 15.72
CA ALA A 106 -7.43 -7.97 16.52
C ALA A 106 -6.46 -8.92 17.26
N ASN A 107 -5.23 -9.08 16.77
CA ASN A 107 -4.18 -9.85 17.46
C ASN A 107 -3.54 -9.09 18.64
N ILE A 108 -3.87 -7.80 18.82
CA ILE A 108 -3.40 -6.98 19.94
C ILE A 108 -4.47 -7.06 21.04
N SER A 109 -4.18 -7.83 22.09
CA SER A 109 -5.12 -8.04 23.20
C SER A 109 -5.34 -6.79 24.07
N ASP A 110 -4.34 -5.91 24.13
CA ASP A 110 -4.42 -4.65 24.87
C ASP A 110 -5.16 -3.59 24.05
N GLU A 111 -6.29 -3.12 24.58
CA GLU A 111 -7.17 -2.14 23.92
C GLU A 111 -6.45 -0.82 23.61
N HIS A 112 -5.60 -0.35 24.52
CA HIS A 112 -4.89 0.91 24.37
C HIS A 112 -3.82 0.80 23.28
N LEU A 113 -3.06 -0.30 23.25
CA LEU A 113 -2.09 -0.57 22.19
C LEU A 113 -2.76 -0.77 20.83
N ARG A 114 -3.94 -1.42 20.80
CA ARG A 114 -4.74 -1.57 19.60
C ARG A 114 -5.19 -0.21 19.05
N GLY A 115 -5.68 0.67 19.94
CA GLY A 115 -6.04 2.04 19.60
C GLY A 115 -4.84 2.84 19.08
N CYS A 116 -3.67 2.72 19.72
CA CYS A 116 -2.44 3.36 19.25
C CYS A 116 -2.01 2.85 17.87
N PHE A 117 -2.07 1.54 17.63
CA PHE A 117 -1.71 0.95 16.34
C PHE A 117 -2.59 1.49 15.19
N LEU A 118 -3.90 1.62 15.42
CA LEU A 118 -4.83 2.12 14.40
C LEU A 118 -4.69 3.63 14.17
N ASN A 119 -4.44 4.42 15.22
CA ASN A 119 -4.58 5.89 15.14
C ASN A 119 -3.26 6.67 15.17
N ASN A 120 -2.22 6.15 15.83
CA ASN A 120 -0.95 6.88 16.01
C ASN A 120 0.02 6.67 14.84
N VAL A 121 -0.11 5.55 14.13
CA VAL A 121 0.65 5.31 12.88
C VAL A 121 -0.08 6.01 11.74
N ALA A 122 0.56 7.02 11.13
CA ALA A 122 -0.07 7.88 10.13
C ALA A 122 -0.74 7.10 8.98
N VAL A 123 -0.04 6.11 8.41
CA VAL A 123 -0.58 5.30 7.31
C VAL A 123 -1.80 4.47 7.73
N ASN A 124 -1.83 3.95 8.96
CA ASN A 124 -2.95 3.16 9.45
C ASN A 124 -4.17 4.05 9.64
N ARG A 125 -3.97 5.23 10.24
CA ARG A 125 -5.01 6.22 10.44
C ARG A 125 -5.62 6.67 9.11
N GLU A 126 -4.79 6.97 8.12
CA GLU A 126 -5.25 7.40 6.80
C GLU A 126 -6.09 6.31 6.10
N ILE A 127 -5.70 5.03 6.19
CA ILE A 127 -6.49 3.91 5.64
C ILE A 127 -7.87 3.84 6.33
N VAL A 128 -7.91 3.93 7.66
CA VAL A 128 -9.17 3.89 8.42
C VAL A 128 -10.07 5.08 8.04
N GLU A 129 -9.52 6.30 8.06
CA GLU A 129 -10.28 7.50 7.75
C GLU A 129 -10.85 7.48 6.33
N GLU A 130 -10.07 7.08 5.32
CA GLU A 130 -10.53 6.99 3.94
C GLU A 130 -11.60 5.90 3.78
N TYR A 131 -11.44 4.75 4.41
CA TYR A 131 -12.43 3.67 4.35
C TYR A 131 -13.78 4.12 4.94
N GLU A 132 -13.75 4.78 6.11
CA GLU A 132 -14.97 5.27 6.75
C GLU A 132 -15.67 6.38 5.95
N LYS A 133 -14.90 7.23 5.24
CA LYS A 133 -15.45 8.23 4.32
C LYS A 133 -16.16 7.60 3.13
N ASN A 134 -15.54 6.62 2.46
CA ASN A 134 -16.14 5.95 1.30
C ASN A 134 -17.44 5.23 1.71
N ARG A 135 -17.42 4.49 2.82
CA ARG A 135 -18.60 3.80 3.38
C ARG A 135 -19.74 4.76 3.76
N SER A 136 -19.41 5.93 4.31
CA SER A 136 -20.40 6.95 4.66
C SER A 136 -20.98 7.68 3.45
N GLY A 137 -20.24 7.74 2.33
CA GLY A 137 -20.71 8.27 1.05
C GLY A 137 -21.69 7.31 0.38
N GLU A 138 -21.40 6.00 0.39
CA GLU A 138 -22.28 4.96 -0.15
C GLU A 138 -23.65 4.91 0.55
N LEU A 139 -23.69 5.11 1.88
CA LEU A 139 -24.94 5.12 2.66
C LEU A 139 -25.84 6.35 2.43
N LYS A 140 -25.32 7.39 1.74
CA LYS A 140 -26.04 8.65 1.48
C LYS A 140 -26.52 8.78 0.03
N THR A 141 -26.21 7.82 -0.83
CA THR A 141 -26.56 7.80 -2.26
C THR A 141 -27.69 6.82 -2.52
#